data_AF-A0A0G1KS04-F1
#
_entry.id   AF-A0A0G1KS04-F1
#
_cell.length_a   1.000
_cell.length_b   1.000
_cell.length_c   1.000
_cell.angle_alpha   90.00
_cell.angle_beta   90.00
_cell.angle_gamma   90.00
#
_symmetry.space_group_name_H-M   'P 1'
#
loop_
_entity.id
_entity.type
_entity.pdbx_description
1 polymer ?
#
loop_
_entity_poly.entity_id
_entity_poly.type
_entity_poly.pdbx_seq_one_letter_code
_entity_poly.pdbx_strand_id
1 'polypeptide(L)'
;MASAQELFDQAREWSELAHQLYSEANQLWGDCEEIQEETQGLKNEVDDLTSEIDRLFRESREAYDDDDHDLAKELSVEAHEKIDERREVRDRFFALIEDHKELFARVKGKQEEARQAVEQARYLRMQAKALVQSDQVTLLEGRVSDPHRHKDGSFGPDIEAYRVTYNKGKEEVKKKATDLGKGHGKSK
;
A
#
# COMPACT_ATOMS: atom_id res chain seq x y z
N MET A 1 -4.34 -22.11 25.94
CA MET A 1 -4.94 -21.00 25.17
C MET A 1 -4.05 -19.79 25.38
N ALA A 2 -3.78 -19.02 24.32
CA ALA A 2 -3.00 -17.80 24.47
C ALA A 2 -3.76 -16.80 25.35
N SER A 3 -3.05 -16.07 26.20
CA SER A 3 -3.65 -14.99 27.00
C SER A 3 -3.98 -13.78 26.13
N ALA A 4 -4.88 -12.91 26.59
CA ALA A 4 -5.18 -11.66 25.88
C ALA A 4 -3.94 -10.78 25.69
N GLN A 5 -2.99 -10.82 26.64
CA GLN A 5 -1.74 -10.08 26.55
C GLN A 5 -0.85 -10.63 25.41
N GLU A 6 -0.67 -11.95 25.33
CA GLU A 6 0.09 -12.59 24.25
C GLU A 6 -0.51 -12.27 22.86
N LEU A 7 -1.84 -12.22 22.73
CA LEU A 7 -2.49 -11.83 21.48
C LEU A 7 -2.27 -10.36 21.12
N PHE A 8 -2.23 -9.46 22.11
CA PHE A 8 -1.90 -8.05 21.87
C PHE A 8 -0.44 -7.86 21.46
N ASP A 9 0.48 -8.60 22.07
CA ASP A 9 1.91 -8.56 21.74
C ASP A 9 2.14 -9.09 20.31
N GLN A 10 1.55 -10.23 19.95
CA GLN A 10 1.59 -10.73 18.56
C GLN A 10 0.97 -9.72 17.57
N ALA A 11 -0.16 -9.10 17.92
CA ALA A 11 -0.76 -8.10 17.05
C ALA A 11 0.12 -6.86 16.86
N ARG A 12 0.94 -6.54 17.87
CA ARG A 12 1.93 -5.46 17.78
C ARG A 12 3.05 -5.84 16.83
N GLU A 13 3.62 -7.04 16.96
CA GLU A 13 4.64 -7.56 16.04
C GLU A 13 4.16 -7.53 14.58
N TRP A 14 2.94 -8.00 14.31
CA TRP A 14 2.34 -7.92 12.98
C TRP A 14 2.15 -6.48 12.48
N SER A 15 1.85 -5.54 13.37
CA SER A 15 1.74 -4.12 13.00
C SER A 15 3.09 -3.52 12.68
N GLU A 16 4.14 -3.87 13.44
CA GLU A 16 5.51 -3.43 13.21
C GLU A 16 6.04 -3.98 11.88
N LEU A 17 5.78 -5.26 11.59
CA LEU A 17 6.09 -5.86 10.28
C LEU A 17 5.38 -5.14 9.13
N ALA A 18 4.08 -4.83 9.27
CA ALA A 18 3.35 -4.07 8.26
C ALA A 18 4.00 -2.70 8.00
N HIS A 19 4.43 -1.99 9.04
CA HIS A 19 5.13 -0.72 8.90
C HIS A 19 6.46 -0.85 8.16
N GLN A 20 7.24 -1.89 8.45
CA GLN A 20 8.49 -2.17 7.74
C GLN A 20 8.24 -2.43 6.26
N LEU A 21 7.27 -3.29 5.94
CA LEU A 21 6.90 -3.62 4.55
C LEU A 21 6.40 -2.39 3.77
N TYR A 22 5.63 -1.50 4.41
CA TYR A 22 5.24 -0.22 3.79
C TYR A 22 6.45 0.69 3.54
N SER A 23 7.41 0.73 4.46
CA SER A 23 8.64 1.51 4.28
C SER A 23 9.47 0.98 3.11
N GLU A 24 9.64 -0.34 3.01
CA GLU A 24 10.31 -0.99 1.87
C GLU A 24 9.58 -0.71 0.55
N ALA A 25 8.24 -0.82 0.54
CA ALA A 25 7.45 -0.52 -0.65
C ALA A 25 7.61 0.94 -1.10
N ASN A 26 7.70 1.88 -0.17
CA ASN A 26 7.95 3.29 -0.49
C ASN A 26 9.36 3.54 -1.03
N GLN A 27 10.37 2.84 -0.51
CA GLN A 27 11.73 2.93 -1.06
C GLN A 27 11.77 2.43 -2.50
N LEU A 28 11.21 1.24 -2.74
CA LEU A 28 11.10 0.67 -4.09
C LEU A 28 10.27 1.55 -5.04
N TRP A 29 9.30 2.29 -4.51
CA TRP A 29 8.56 3.28 -5.31
C TRP A 29 9.44 4.45 -5.73
N GLY A 30 10.33 4.93 -4.85
CA GLY A 30 11.33 5.93 -5.21
C GLY A 30 12.27 5.44 -6.30
N ASP A 31 12.71 4.17 -6.23
CA ASP A 31 13.54 3.57 -7.29
C ASP A 31 12.80 3.53 -8.64
N CYS A 32 11.47 3.28 -8.64
CA CYS A 32 10.67 3.37 -9.87
C CYS A 32 10.63 4.79 -10.45
N GLU A 33 10.57 5.82 -9.60
CA GLU A 33 10.58 7.23 -10.03
C GLU A 33 11.92 7.60 -10.67
N GLU A 34 13.04 7.16 -10.09
CA GLU A 34 14.38 7.35 -10.65
C GLU A 34 14.51 6.70 -12.04
N ILE A 35 14.04 5.46 -12.17
CA ILE A 35 14.02 4.76 -13.46
C ILE A 35 13.16 5.51 -14.49
N GLN A 36 12.04 6.09 -14.07
CA GLN A 36 11.19 6.87 -14.98
C GLN A 36 11.92 8.13 -15.49
N GLU A 37 12.69 8.80 -14.63
CA GLU A 37 13.53 9.94 -15.02
C GLU A 37 14.62 9.53 -16.01
N GLU A 38 15.34 8.43 -15.73
CA GLU A 38 16.37 7.90 -16.62
C GLU A 38 15.78 7.48 -17.98
N THR A 39 14.61 6.85 -17.98
CA THR A 39 13.86 6.47 -19.20
C THR A 39 13.55 7.69 -20.06
N GLN A 40 13.16 8.81 -19.43
CA GLN A 40 12.91 10.06 -20.13
C GLN A 40 14.21 10.68 -20.67
N GLY A 41 15.32 10.55 -19.94
CA GLY A 41 16.66 10.95 -20.40
C GLY A 41 17.08 10.19 -21.67
N LEU A 42 16.99 8.86 -21.65
CA LEU A 42 17.32 8.01 -22.80
C LEU A 42 16.43 8.31 -24.02
N LYS A 43 15.15 8.64 -23.80
CA LYS A 43 14.27 9.06 -24.89
C LYS A 43 14.76 10.34 -25.57
N ASN A 44 15.18 11.34 -24.78
CA ASN A 44 15.72 12.58 -25.33
C ASN A 44 17.03 12.30 -26.10
N GLU A 45 17.90 11.44 -25.57
CA GLU A 45 19.15 11.02 -26.25
C GLU A 45 18.88 10.35 -27.61
N VAL A 46 17.82 9.52 -27.72
CA VAL A 46 17.39 8.94 -29.00
C VAL A 46 16.91 9.99 -30.01
N ASP A 47 16.18 11.00 -29.54
CA ASP A 47 15.67 12.10 -30.38
C ASP A 47 16.83 12.98 -30.88
N ASP A 48 17.82 13.26 -30.02
CA ASP A 48 19.03 14.00 -30.37
C ASP A 48 19.88 13.24 -31.40
N LEU A 49 20.14 11.95 -31.16
CA LEU A 49 20.88 11.10 -32.11
C LEU A 49 20.16 10.98 -33.46
N THR A 50 18.83 10.91 -33.45
CA THR A 50 18.04 10.87 -34.69
C THR A 50 18.19 12.17 -35.49
N SER A 51 18.15 13.32 -34.80
CA SER A 51 18.36 14.62 -35.43
C SER A 51 19.76 14.75 -36.03
N GLU A 52 20.77 14.22 -35.34
CA GLU A 52 22.15 14.23 -35.81
C GLU A 52 22.37 13.33 -37.03
N ILE A 53 21.79 12.11 -37.02
CA ILE A 53 21.81 11.21 -38.17
C ILE A 53 21.19 11.89 -39.40
N ASP A 54 20.04 12.54 -39.24
CA ASP A 54 19.36 13.25 -40.33
C ASP A 54 20.18 14.43 -40.86
N ARG A 55 20.91 15.12 -39.98
CA ARG A 55 21.87 16.19 -40.36
C ARG A 55 23.01 15.61 -41.19
N LEU A 56 23.67 14.56 -40.70
CA LEU A 56 24.80 13.93 -41.38
C LEU A 56 24.42 13.38 -42.77
N PHE A 57 23.24 12.77 -42.91
CA PHE A 57 22.77 12.31 -44.22
C PHE A 57 22.46 13.46 -45.18
N ARG A 58 21.99 14.60 -44.69
CA ARG A 58 21.77 15.79 -45.52
C ARG A 58 23.10 16.36 -46.00
N GLU A 59 24.06 16.54 -45.10
CA GLU A 59 25.39 17.04 -45.42
C GLU A 59 26.13 16.08 -46.36
N SER A 60 26.02 14.76 -46.15
CA SER A 60 26.58 13.73 -47.03
C SER A 60 26.02 13.84 -48.45
N ARG A 61 24.71 14.11 -48.58
CA ARG A 61 24.06 14.29 -49.88
C ARG A 61 24.50 15.57 -50.57
N GLU A 62 24.59 16.68 -49.82
CA GLU A 62 25.09 17.96 -50.34
C GLU A 62 26.53 17.82 -50.85
N ALA A 63 27.41 17.20 -50.07
CA ALA A 63 28.78 16.90 -50.49
C ALA A 63 28.84 16.03 -51.76
N TYR A 64 27.95 15.05 -51.87
CA TYR A 64 27.86 14.22 -53.07
C TYR A 64 27.42 15.01 -54.31
N ASP A 65 26.43 15.89 -54.16
CA ASP A 65 25.94 16.75 -55.25
C ASP A 65 27.00 17.80 -55.68
N ASP A 66 27.90 18.18 -54.77
CA ASP A 66 29.05 19.05 -55.03
C ASP A 66 30.30 18.29 -55.56
N ASP A 67 30.15 17.02 -55.97
CA ASP A 67 31.20 16.10 -56.45
C ASP A 67 32.33 15.82 -55.42
N ASP A 68 32.13 16.13 -54.12
CA ASP A 68 33.05 15.78 -53.03
C ASP A 68 32.70 14.40 -52.43
N HIS A 69 32.99 13.36 -53.22
CA HIS A 69 32.65 11.98 -52.86
C HIS A 69 33.39 11.43 -51.63
N ASP A 70 34.58 11.95 -51.33
CA ASP A 70 35.36 11.51 -50.16
C ASP A 70 34.69 12.02 -48.88
N LEU A 71 34.30 13.30 -48.84
CA LEU A 71 33.54 13.87 -47.73
C LEU A 71 32.16 13.21 -47.58
N ALA A 72 31.46 13.00 -48.69
CA ALA A 72 30.15 12.33 -48.68
C ALA A 72 30.23 10.93 -48.04
N LYS A 73 31.31 10.19 -48.33
CA LYS A 73 31.57 8.87 -47.77
C LYS A 73 31.90 8.94 -46.27
N GLU A 74 32.73 9.89 -45.85
CA GLU A 74 33.08 10.09 -44.43
C GLU A 74 31.82 10.38 -43.60
N LEU A 75 30.99 11.33 -44.05
CA LEU A 75 29.73 11.67 -43.38
C LEU A 75 28.74 10.50 -43.34
N SER A 76 28.70 9.66 -44.38
CA SER A 76 27.88 8.45 -44.38
C SER A 76 28.37 7.40 -43.38
N VAL A 77 29.69 7.30 -43.16
CA VAL A 77 30.25 6.40 -42.15
C VAL A 77 29.89 6.92 -40.76
N GLU A 78 30.08 8.21 -40.50
CA GLU A 78 29.71 8.85 -39.22
C GLU A 78 28.21 8.69 -38.92
N ALA A 79 27.34 8.87 -39.92
CA ALA A 79 25.90 8.65 -39.77
C ALA A 79 25.58 7.20 -39.36
N HIS A 80 26.32 6.22 -39.89
CA HIS A 80 26.16 4.82 -39.50
C HIS A 80 26.66 4.54 -38.08
N GLU A 81 27.75 5.16 -37.66
CA GLU A 81 28.22 5.08 -36.27
C GLU A 81 27.16 5.64 -35.30
N LYS A 82 26.54 6.79 -35.64
CA LYS A 82 25.43 7.35 -34.86
C LYS A 82 24.18 6.47 -34.84
N ILE A 83 23.89 5.75 -35.93
CA ILE A 83 22.82 4.75 -35.94
C ILE A 83 23.09 3.63 -34.94
N ASP A 84 24.34 3.19 -34.82
CA ASP A 84 24.73 2.14 -33.88
C ASP A 84 24.69 2.64 -32.43
N GLU A 85 25.19 3.86 -32.15
CA GLU A 85 25.02 4.52 -30.84
C GLU A 85 23.52 4.59 -30.45
N ARG A 86 22.65 5.00 -31.37
CA ARG A 86 21.20 5.06 -31.13
C ARG A 86 20.60 3.68 -30.83
N ARG A 87 21.10 2.62 -31.46
CA ARG A 87 20.66 1.24 -31.17
C ARG A 87 21.05 0.86 -29.75
N GLU A 88 22.27 1.17 -29.30
CA GLU A 88 22.70 0.90 -27.93
C GLU A 88 21.88 1.65 -26.89
N VAL A 89 21.57 2.94 -27.13
CA VAL A 89 20.68 3.73 -26.25
C VAL A 89 19.29 3.09 -26.16
N ARG A 90 18.75 2.68 -27.31
CA ARG A 90 17.43 2.02 -27.36
C ARG A 90 17.45 0.68 -26.61
N ASP A 91 18.53 -0.09 -26.71
CA ASP A 91 18.64 -1.37 -26.01
C ASP A 91 18.75 -1.15 -24.48
N ARG A 92 19.48 -0.10 -24.03
CA ARG A 92 19.47 0.37 -22.63
C ARG A 92 18.06 0.77 -22.17
N PHE A 93 17.32 1.51 -22.99
CA PHE A 93 15.95 1.91 -22.71
C PHE A 93 15.02 0.71 -22.50
N PHE A 94 15.15 -0.33 -23.31
CA PHE A 94 14.34 -1.55 -23.14
C PHE A 94 14.73 -2.34 -21.90
N ALA A 95 16.02 -2.42 -21.57
CA ALA A 95 16.46 -3.05 -20.32
C ALA A 95 15.85 -2.34 -19.10
N LEU A 96 15.89 -1.01 -19.10
CA LEU A 96 15.35 -0.17 -18.04
C LEU A 96 13.83 -0.31 -17.87
N ILE A 97 13.09 -0.48 -18.98
CA ILE A 97 11.65 -0.80 -18.93
C ILE A 97 11.39 -2.14 -18.23
N GLU A 98 12.25 -3.13 -18.45
CA GLU A 98 12.09 -4.45 -17.84
C GLU A 98 12.38 -4.36 -16.34
N ASP A 99 13.45 -3.65 -15.94
CA ASP A 99 13.76 -3.37 -14.54
C ASP A 99 12.61 -2.64 -13.83
N HIS A 100 11.99 -1.65 -14.49
CA HIS A 100 10.82 -0.94 -13.97
C HIS A 100 9.64 -1.89 -13.72
N LYS A 101 9.36 -2.83 -14.64
CA LYS A 101 8.29 -3.82 -14.45
C LYS A 101 8.56 -4.73 -13.26
N GLU A 102 9.80 -5.19 -13.11
CA GLU A 102 10.20 -6.04 -11.99
C GLU A 102 10.06 -5.30 -10.65
N LEU A 103 10.55 -4.07 -10.56
CA LEU A 103 10.42 -3.25 -9.35
C LEU A 103 8.95 -2.98 -9.03
N PHE A 104 8.13 -2.65 -10.01
CA PHE A 104 6.71 -2.43 -9.80
C PHE A 104 5.98 -3.70 -9.30
N ALA A 105 6.38 -4.88 -9.78
CA ALA A 105 5.88 -6.15 -9.26
C ALA A 105 6.31 -6.36 -7.79
N ARG A 106 7.55 -6.01 -7.44
CA ARG A 106 8.06 -6.08 -6.05
C ARG A 106 7.33 -5.11 -5.13
N VAL A 107 7.08 -3.88 -5.55
CA VAL A 107 6.25 -2.90 -4.80
C VAL A 107 4.89 -3.49 -4.49
N LYS A 108 4.20 -4.02 -5.51
CA LYS A 108 2.87 -4.63 -5.33
C LYS A 108 2.91 -5.82 -4.38
N GLY A 109 3.94 -6.67 -4.47
CA GLY A 109 4.15 -7.79 -3.55
C GLY A 109 4.27 -7.30 -2.10
N LYS A 110 5.12 -6.30 -1.85
CA LYS A 110 5.32 -5.72 -0.52
C LYS A 110 4.07 -5.04 0.04
N GLN A 111 3.31 -4.34 -0.80
CA GLN A 111 2.03 -3.74 -0.39
C GLN A 111 1.00 -4.81 0.01
N GLU A 112 0.94 -5.92 -0.71
CA GLU A 112 0.05 -7.03 -0.39
C GLU A 112 0.48 -7.76 0.89
N GLU A 113 1.78 -8.02 1.07
CA GLU A 113 2.33 -8.56 2.32
C GLU A 113 2.00 -7.64 3.51
N ALA A 114 2.17 -6.33 3.35
CA ALA A 114 1.85 -5.34 4.39
C ALA A 114 0.35 -5.37 4.72
N ARG A 115 -0.51 -5.46 3.70
CA ARG A 115 -1.96 -5.57 3.89
C ARG A 115 -2.34 -6.81 4.68
N GLN A 116 -1.77 -7.96 4.34
CA GLN A 116 -2.01 -9.21 5.07
C GLN A 116 -1.54 -9.10 6.53
N ALA A 117 -0.38 -8.49 6.78
CA ALA A 117 0.12 -8.25 8.12
C ALA A 117 -0.83 -7.36 8.95
N VAL A 118 -1.39 -6.30 8.36
CA VAL A 118 -2.41 -5.45 9.01
C VAL A 118 -3.68 -6.25 9.32
N GLU A 119 -4.14 -7.09 8.40
CA GLU A 119 -5.32 -7.92 8.61
C GLU A 119 -5.12 -8.92 9.75
N GLN A 120 -3.94 -9.57 9.82
CA GLN A 120 -3.58 -10.46 10.93
C GLN A 120 -3.52 -9.71 12.27
N ALA A 121 -2.87 -8.55 12.32
CA ALA A 121 -2.84 -7.71 13.52
C ALA A 121 -4.26 -7.32 13.98
N ARG A 122 -5.14 -6.98 13.04
CA ARG A 122 -6.53 -6.63 13.34
C ARG A 122 -7.30 -7.82 13.90
N TYR A 123 -7.12 -9.00 13.32
CA TYR A 123 -7.75 -10.23 13.80
C TYR A 123 -7.35 -10.56 15.23
N LEU A 124 -6.05 -10.55 15.52
CA LEU A 124 -5.52 -10.80 16.87
C LEU A 124 -6.02 -9.79 17.89
N ARG A 125 -6.06 -8.49 17.54
CA ARG A 125 -6.64 -7.45 18.41
C ARG A 125 -8.13 -7.68 18.71
N MET A 126 -8.90 -8.17 17.74
CA MET A 126 -10.31 -8.49 17.97
C MET A 126 -10.47 -9.67 18.92
N GLN A 127 -9.68 -10.74 18.74
CA GLN A 127 -9.67 -11.88 19.65
C GLN A 127 -9.28 -11.48 21.08
N ALA A 128 -8.20 -10.71 21.24
CA ALA A 128 -7.73 -10.23 22.53
C ALA A 128 -8.82 -9.41 23.25
N LYS A 129 -9.50 -8.50 22.54
CA LYS A 129 -10.62 -7.72 23.09
C LYS A 129 -11.78 -8.60 23.54
N ALA A 130 -12.11 -9.64 22.79
CA ALA A 130 -13.19 -10.56 23.15
C ALA A 130 -12.86 -11.33 24.44
N LEU A 131 -11.61 -11.78 24.60
CA LEU A 131 -11.15 -12.44 25.83
C LEU A 131 -11.23 -11.49 27.04
N VAL A 132 -10.73 -10.26 26.91
CA VAL A 132 -10.80 -9.26 28.00
C VAL A 132 -12.26 -8.99 28.40
N GLN A 133 -13.17 -8.88 27.43
CA GLN A 133 -14.59 -8.69 27.71
C GLN A 133 -15.21 -9.91 28.43
N SER A 134 -14.86 -11.13 28.02
CA SER A 134 -15.28 -12.37 28.68
C SER A 134 -14.80 -12.43 30.13
N ASP A 135 -13.54 -12.09 30.38
CA ASP A 135 -12.94 -12.08 31.72
C ASP A 135 -13.59 -11.01 32.62
N GLN A 136 -13.94 -9.85 32.06
CA GLN A 136 -14.68 -8.81 32.79
C GLN A 136 -16.09 -9.26 33.18
N VAL A 137 -16.81 -9.96 32.28
CA VAL A 137 -18.16 -10.47 32.56
C VAL A 137 -18.12 -11.52 33.67
N THR A 138 -17.19 -12.47 33.60
CA THR A 138 -17.04 -13.51 34.63
C THR A 138 -16.64 -12.94 36.00
N LEU A 139 -15.78 -11.91 36.06
CA LEU A 139 -15.46 -11.21 37.30
C LEU A 139 -16.67 -10.48 37.91
N LEU A 140 -17.54 -9.89 37.09
CA LEU A 140 -18.77 -9.25 37.54
C LEU A 140 -19.78 -10.28 38.07
N GLU A 141 -19.95 -11.41 37.39
CA GLU A 141 -20.82 -12.51 37.84
C GLU A 141 -20.32 -13.12 39.15
N GLY A 142 -19.01 -13.34 39.31
CA GLY A 142 -18.42 -13.83 40.57
C GLY A 142 -18.60 -12.88 41.75
N ARG A 143 -18.57 -11.56 41.52
CA ARG A 143 -18.88 -10.54 42.55
C ARG A 143 -20.36 -10.46 42.92
N VAL A 144 -21.25 -10.80 42.00
CA VAL A 144 -22.70 -10.89 42.27
C VAL A 144 -23.04 -12.18 43.03
N SER A 145 -22.26 -13.24 42.84
CA SER A 145 -22.48 -14.55 43.47
C SER A 145 -21.79 -14.76 44.82
N ASP A 146 -21.06 -13.77 45.38
CA ASP A 146 -20.39 -13.92 46.68
C ASP A 146 -21.41 -14.07 47.84
N PRO A 147 -21.61 -15.29 48.39
CA PRO A 147 -22.69 -15.58 49.32
C PRO A 147 -22.40 -15.08 50.75
N HIS A 148 -21.23 -14.47 50.99
CA HIS A 148 -20.88 -13.89 52.29
C HIS A 148 -21.19 -12.39 52.41
N ARG A 149 -21.72 -11.76 51.36
CA ARG A 149 -22.17 -10.36 51.41
C ARG A 149 -23.62 -10.17 51.89
N HIS A 150 -24.30 -11.25 52.26
CA HIS A 150 -25.68 -11.23 52.78
C HIS A 150 -25.72 -11.62 54.25
N LYS A 151 -25.33 -10.73 55.17
CA LYS A 151 -25.77 -10.84 56.57
C LYS A 151 -26.34 -9.58 57.20
N ASP A 152 -26.15 -8.41 56.59
CA ASP A 152 -26.71 -7.18 57.13
C ASP A 152 -27.86 -6.71 56.23
N GLY A 153 -29.09 -6.94 56.71
CA GLY A 153 -30.35 -6.80 56.00
C GLY A 153 -30.73 -5.36 55.63
N SER A 154 -30.02 -4.76 54.67
CA SER A 154 -30.45 -3.54 54.00
C SER A 154 -30.19 -3.62 52.49
N PHE A 155 -30.87 -4.55 51.81
CA PHE A 155 -31.04 -4.41 50.36
C PHE A 155 -32.17 -3.41 50.11
N GLY A 156 -31.76 -2.16 49.91
CA GLY A 156 -32.61 -1.10 49.38
C GLY A 156 -33.04 -1.39 47.94
N PRO A 157 -34.07 -0.69 47.44
CA PRO A 157 -34.80 -0.96 46.18
C PRO A 157 -34.01 -0.76 44.86
N ASP A 158 -32.67 -0.71 44.89
CA ASP A 158 -31.85 -0.26 43.76
C ASP A 158 -31.50 -1.33 42.72
N ILE A 159 -31.60 -2.63 43.03
CA ILE A 159 -31.31 -3.68 42.03
C ILE A 159 -32.40 -3.75 40.96
N GLU A 160 -33.67 -3.61 41.36
CA GLU A 160 -34.79 -3.56 40.42
C GLU A 160 -34.69 -2.30 39.53
N ALA A 161 -34.26 -1.16 40.11
CA ALA A 161 -34.04 0.08 39.38
C ALA A 161 -32.89 -0.03 38.35
N TYR A 162 -31.78 -0.69 38.70
CA TYR A 162 -30.68 -0.95 37.76
C TYR A 162 -31.09 -1.92 36.64
N ARG A 163 -31.89 -2.95 36.95
CA ARG A 163 -32.39 -3.90 35.94
C ARG A 163 -33.37 -3.23 34.97
N VAL A 164 -34.23 -2.35 35.47
CA VAL A 164 -35.17 -1.57 34.64
C VAL A 164 -34.44 -0.56 33.76
N THR A 165 -33.45 0.16 34.29
CA THR A 165 -32.67 1.15 33.52
C THR A 165 -31.79 0.49 32.46
N TYR A 166 -31.15 -0.64 32.76
CA TYR A 166 -30.35 -1.39 31.80
C TYR A 166 -31.19 -1.93 30.63
N ASN A 167 -32.37 -2.49 30.93
CA ASN A 167 -33.29 -2.97 29.88
C ASN A 167 -33.88 -1.82 29.05
N LYS A 168 -34.14 -0.66 29.67
CA LYS A 168 -34.61 0.54 28.97
C LYS A 168 -33.55 1.11 28.02
N GLY A 169 -32.28 1.14 28.44
CA GLY A 169 -31.15 1.55 27.59
C GLY A 169 -30.94 0.60 26.39
N LYS A 170 -31.10 -0.70 26.59
CA LYS A 170 -30.96 -1.71 25.52
C LYS A 170 -32.05 -1.58 24.44
N GLU A 171 -33.28 -1.24 24.83
CA GLU A 171 -34.39 -1.01 23.89
C GLU A 171 -34.24 0.33 23.14
N GLU A 172 -33.72 1.38 23.77
CA GLU A 172 -33.44 2.66 23.09
C GLU A 172 -32.33 2.56 22.04
N VAL A 173 -31.28 1.76 22.30
CA VAL A 173 -30.22 1.51 21.31
C VAL A 173 -30.76 0.70 20.12
N LYS A 174 -31.61 -0.31 20.36
CA LYS A 174 -32.29 -1.05 19.27
C LYS A 174 -33.16 -0.14 18.42
N LYS A 175 -33.90 0.79 19.03
CA LYS A 175 -34.78 1.73 18.32
C LYS A 175 -33.98 2.70 17.43
N LYS A 176 -32.88 3.26 17.94
CA LYS A 176 -31.97 4.12 17.16
C LYS A 176 -31.31 3.38 15.99
N ALA A 177 -30.97 2.11 16.16
CA ALA A 177 -30.42 1.28 15.08
C ALA A 177 -31.46 1.02 13.96
N THR A 178 -32.73 0.83 14.31
CA THR A 178 -33.80 0.65 13.32
C THR A 178 -34.18 1.94 12.59
N ASP A 179 -34.04 3.10 13.22
CA ASP A 179 -34.33 4.41 12.61
C ASP A 179 -33.20 4.85 11.65
N LEU A 180 -31.94 4.55 11.98
CA LEU A 180 -30.79 4.78 11.09
C LEU A 180 -30.82 3.89 9.83
N GLY A 181 -31.44 2.71 9.89
CA GLY A 181 -31.59 1.81 8.74
C GLY A 181 -32.65 2.25 7.71
N LYS A 182 -33.52 3.22 8.03
CA LYS A 182 -34.60 3.68 7.13
C LYS A 182 -34.30 5.00 6.41
N GLY A 183 -33.14 5.62 6.67
CA GLY A 183 -32.81 6.96 6.18
C GLY A 183 -31.91 7.06 4.93
N HIS A 184 -31.48 5.96 4.31
CA HIS A 184 -30.57 5.99 3.14
C HIS A 184 -31.17 5.31 1.91
N GLY A 185 -32.42 5.64 1.61
CA GLY A 185 -33.10 5.21 0.39
C GLY A 185 -33.95 6.33 -0.17
N LYS A 186 -33.32 7.43 -0.60
CA LYS A 186 -33.77 8.39 -1.63
C LYS A 186 -32.88 9.64 -1.58
N SER A 187 -31.83 9.65 -2.39
CA SER A 187 -31.46 10.84 -3.15
C SER A 187 -31.31 10.41 -4.59
N LYS A 188 -32.00 11.16 -5.45
CA LYS A 188 -31.99 11.09 -6.90
C LYS A 188 -30.62 11.47 -7.45
#